data_AF-A0A970KZ28-F1
#
_entry.id   AF-A0A970KZ28-F1
#
_cell.length_a   1.000
_cell.length_b   1.000
_cell.length_c   1.000
_cell.angle_alpha   90.00
_cell.angle_beta   90.00
_cell.angle_gamma   90.00
#
_symmetry.space_group_name_H-M   'P 1'
#
loop_
_entity.id
_entity.type
_entity.pdbx_description
1 polymer ?
#
loop_
_entity_poly.entity_id
_entity_poly.type
_entity_poly.pdbx_seq_one_letter_code
_entity_poly.pdbx_strand_id
1 'polypeptide(L)'
;MPESFAFQADAPESLPEVVRDTVRSAGLAPEKVTPVLCRTLMQWLEVLPQPVVTDALRRSLDSPHLLTVFREKAAEALRRPQVQEPAGNTPVVRDEQALYESLSESDRQALRRQSLLECLTDAEYQEELIRRFRHTRGG
;
A
#
# COMPACT_ATOMS: atom_id res chain seq x y z
N MET A 1 -39.35 31.04 12.97
CA MET A 1 -38.74 30.09 13.91
C MET A 1 -37.47 29.55 13.25
N PRO A 2 -36.26 30.03 13.56
CA PRO A 2 -35.05 29.34 13.13
C PRO A 2 -34.78 28.21 14.13
N GLU A 3 -34.76 26.97 13.65
CA GLU A 3 -34.40 25.80 14.43
C GLU A 3 -32.96 25.96 14.91
N SER A 4 -32.83 26.08 16.22
CA SER A 4 -31.55 26.07 16.91
C SER A 4 -31.03 24.64 16.86
N PHE A 5 -30.01 24.38 16.03
CA PHE A 5 -29.21 23.16 16.13
C PHE A 5 -28.42 23.21 17.45
N ALA A 6 -29.11 22.86 18.54
CA ALA A 6 -28.47 22.48 19.78
C ALA A 6 -27.78 21.14 19.53
N PHE A 7 -26.49 21.20 19.18
CA PHE A 7 -25.63 20.04 19.14
C PHE A 7 -25.52 19.51 20.58
N GLN A 8 -26.27 18.45 20.87
CA GLN A 8 -26.27 17.76 22.16
C GLN A 8 -24.86 17.23 22.42
N ALA A 9 -24.12 17.91 23.28
CA ALA A 9 -22.90 17.40 23.89
C ALA A 9 -23.29 16.58 25.12
N ASP A 10 -23.93 15.42 24.92
CA ASP A 10 -24.26 14.51 26.02
C ASP A 10 -24.10 13.05 25.59
N ALA A 11 -22.84 12.61 25.56
CA ALA A 11 -22.39 11.25 25.87
C ALA A 11 -20.85 11.25 25.87
N PRO A 12 -20.18 10.55 26.79
CA PRO A 12 -18.76 10.25 26.60
C PRO A 12 -18.67 9.37 25.35
N GLU A 13 -18.32 9.97 24.21
CA GLU A 13 -18.08 9.28 22.95
C GLU A 13 -17.17 8.10 23.22
N SER A 14 -17.76 6.91 23.29
CA SER A 14 -17.04 5.67 23.51
C SER A 14 -16.08 5.53 22.34
N LEU A 15 -14.78 5.61 22.61
CA LEU A 15 -13.76 5.51 21.57
C LEU A 15 -14.07 4.32 20.66
N PRO A 16 -14.03 4.49 19.33
CA PRO A 16 -14.23 3.41 18.37
C PRO A 16 -13.35 2.23 18.76
N GLU A 17 -13.88 1.01 18.66
CA GLU A 17 -13.19 -0.20 19.13
C GLU A 17 -11.78 -0.33 18.54
N VAL A 18 -11.65 -0.07 17.23
CA VAL A 18 -10.36 -0.08 16.52
C VAL A 18 -9.37 0.94 17.08
N VAL A 19 -9.83 2.15 17.42
CA VAL A 19 -8.98 3.19 18.03
C VAL A 19 -8.59 2.78 19.45
N ARG A 20 -9.54 2.23 20.22
CA ARG A 20 -9.31 1.73 21.58
C ARG A 20 -8.27 0.62 21.61
N ASP A 21 -8.35 -0.35 20.70
CA ASP A 21 -7.36 -1.42 20.60
C ASP A 21 -6.00 -0.93 20.11
N THR A 22 -5.96 0.03 19.19
CA THR A 22 -4.72 0.65 18.73
C THR A 22 -4.02 1.44 19.85
N VAL A 23 -4.78 2.25 20.60
CA VAL A 23 -4.31 3.02 21.76
C VAL A 23 -3.82 2.09 22.87
N ARG A 24 -4.58 1.04 23.18
CA ARG A 24 -4.21 0.00 24.16
C ARG A 24 -2.93 -0.72 23.73
N SER A 25 -2.83 -1.12 22.47
CA SER A 25 -1.66 -1.84 21.93
C SER A 25 -0.42 -0.95 21.89
N ALA A 26 -0.58 0.35 21.67
CA ALA A 26 0.51 1.32 21.74
C ALA A 26 0.96 1.59 23.18
N GLY A 27 0.10 1.35 24.18
CA GLY A 27 0.36 1.68 25.58
C GLY A 27 0.00 3.12 25.94
N LEU A 28 -0.81 3.80 25.13
CA LEU A 28 -1.31 5.14 25.43
C LEU A 28 -2.49 5.05 26.40
N ALA A 29 -2.43 5.80 27.50
CA ALA A 29 -3.57 5.89 28.41
C ALA A 29 -4.78 6.52 27.68
N PRO A 30 -6.00 5.97 27.81
CA PRO A 30 -7.19 6.46 27.10
C PRO A 30 -7.51 7.92 27.43
N GLU A 31 -7.13 8.39 28.61
CA GLU A 31 -7.30 9.79 29.07
C GLU A 31 -6.46 10.79 28.28
N LYS A 32 -5.36 10.35 27.67
CA LYS A 32 -4.51 11.19 26.80
C LYS A 32 -5.03 11.28 25.37
N VAL A 33 -6.10 10.56 25.04
CA VAL A 33 -6.70 10.56 23.69
C VAL A 33 -7.61 11.77 23.56
N THR A 34 -7.08 12.82 22.94
CA THR A 34 -7.88 13.99 22.58
C THR A 34 -8.81 13.66 21.40
N PRO A 35 -9.94 14.38 21.23
CA PRO A 35 -10.83 14.20 20.08
C PRO A 35 -10.13 14.40 18.73
N VAL A 36 -9.10 15.25 18.70
CA VAL A 36 -8.27 15.49 17.50
C VAL A 36 -7.37 14.28 17.22
N LEU A 37 -6.81 13.65 18.26
CA LEU A 37 -6.03 12.42 18.12
C LEU A 37 -6.90 11.24 17.69
N CYS A 38 -8.10 11.09 18.25
CA CYS A 38 -9.05 10.06 17.84
C CYS A 38 -9.39 10.17 16.34
N ARG A 39 -9.78 11.37 15.87
CA ARG A 39 -10.04 11.61 14.44
C ARG A 39 -8.83 11.33 13.56
N THR A 40 -7.64 11.76 14.00
CA THR A 40 -6.40 11.50 13.26
C THR A 40 -6.12 10.00 13.19
N LEU A 41 -6.23 9.25 14.29
CA LEU A 41 -6.02 7.81 14.29
C LEU A 41 -6.98 7.08 13.36
N MET A 42 -8.26 7.47 13.33
CA MET A 42 -9.22 6.90 12.39
C MET A 42 -8.79 7.13 10.93
N GLN A 43 -8.45 8.37 10.56
CA GLN A 43 -8.01 8.70 9.20
C GLN A 43 -6.76 7.91 8.78
N TRP A 44 -5.82 7.71 9.69
CA TRP A 44 -4.60 6.96 9.38
C TRP A 44 -4.85 5.45 9.35
N LEU A 45 -5.78 4.91 10.15
CA LEU A 45 -6.17 3.50 10.10
C LEU A 45 -6.95 3.15 8.82
N GLU A 46 -7.56 4.12 8.13
CA GLU A 46 -8.16 3.91 6.80
C GLU A 46 -7.11 3.69 5.71
N VAL A 47 -5.90 4.21 5.88
CA VAL A 47 -4.84 4.23 4.85
C VAL A 47 -3.67 3.31 5.20
N LEU A 48 -3.37 3.15 6.48
CA LEU A 48 -2.25 2.35 6.99
C LEU A 48 -2.76 1.16 7.80
N PRO A 49 -2.05 0.01 7.74
CA PRO A 49 -2.38 -1.13 8.57
C PRO A 49 -2.19 -0.79 10.06
N GLN A 50 -3.10 -1.30 10.89
CA GLN A 50 -3.10 -1.11 12.34
C GLN A 50 -1.74 -1.29 13.06
N PRO A 51 -0.89 -2.29 12.74
CA PRO A 51 0.42 -2.41 13.37
C PRO A 51 1.35 -1.23 13.10
N VAL A 52 1.30 -0.64 11.89
CA VAL A 52 2.11 0.53 11.53
C VAL A 52 1.63 1.76 12.30
N VAL A 53 0.32 1.95 12.39
CA VAL A 53 -0.27 3.04 13.19
C VAL A 53 0.06 2.88 14.67
N THR A 54 0.01 1.65 15.19
CA THR A 54 0.34 1.33 16.58
C THR A 54 1.81 1.63 16.89
N ASP A 55 2.74 1.23 16.02
CA ASP A 55 4.17 1.48 16.17
C ASP A 55 4.49 3.00 16.07
N ALA A 56 3.88 3.70 15.12
CA ALA A 56 4.00 5.15 15.01
C ALA A 56 3.48 5.87 16.26
N LEU A 57 2.33 5.42 16.80
CA LEU A 57 1.75 5.96 18.02
C LEU A 57 2.66 5.70 19.23
N ARG A 58 3.16 4.47 19.39
CA ARG A 58 4.10 4.08 20.44
C ARG A 58 5.37 4.93 20.44
N ARG A 59 5.96 5.19 19.28
CA ARG A 59 7.16 6.03 19.12
C ARG A 59 6.92 7.52 19.38
N SER A 60 5.66 7.93 19.50
CA SER A 60 5.26 9.33 19.69
C SER A 60 4.84 9.63 21.13
N LEU A 61 4.74 8.63 22.01
CA LEU A 61 4.18 8.77 23.36
C LEU A 61 5.01 9.68 24.28
N ASP A 62 6.32 9.67 24.11
CA ASP A 62 7.25 10.45 24.94
C ASP A 62 7.40 11.91 24.49
N SER A 63 6.74 12.29 23.39
CA SER A 63 6.83 13.65 22.85
C SER A 63 5.77 14.58 23.42
N PRO A 64 6.11 15.83 23.78
CA PRO A 64 5.12 16.86 24.14
C PRO A 64 4.21 17.24 22.95
N HIS A 65 4.59 16.88 21.72
CA HIS A 65 3.84 17.13 20.49
C HIS A 65 3.41 15.82 19.81
N LEU A 66 2.78 14.93 20.59
CA LEU A 66 2.35 13.58 20.16
C LEU A 66 1.70 13.56 18.78
N LEU A 67 0.74 14.44 18.50
CA LEU A 67 0.04 14.51 17.21
C LEU A 67 0.98 14.78 16.02
N THR A 68 1.91 15.72 16.20
CA THR A 68 2.85 16.13 15.16
C THR A 68 3.85 15.01 14.88
N VAL A 69 4.42 14.43 15.93
CA VAL A 69 5.38 13.32 15.82
C VAL A 69 4.72 12.08 15.25
N PHE A 70 3.48 11.77 15.66
CA PHE A 70 2.71 10.68 15.10
C PHE A 70 2.51 10.83 13.60
N ARG A 71 2.09 12.02 13.13
CA ARG A 71 1.91 12.30 11.70
C ARG A 71 3.21 12.16 10.93
N GLU A 72 4.32 12.62 11.49
CA GLU A 72 5.63 12.48 10.88
C GLU A 72 6.05 11.02 10.75
N LYS A 73 5.86 10.21 11.81
CA LYS A 73 6.19 8.78 11.81
C LYS A 73 5.27 7.95 10.92
N ALA A 74 3.98 8.27 10.91
CA ALA A 74 3.02 7.63 10.01
C ALA A 74 3.29 8.01 8.54
N ALA A 75 3.67 9.27 8.27
CA ALA A 75 4.10 9.70 6.94
C ALA A 75 5.44 9.07 6.53
N GLU A 76 6.37 8.86 7.46
CA GLU A 76 7.61 8.11 7.22
C GLU A 76 7.29 6.68 6.78
N ALA A 77 6.28 6.04 7.37
CA ALA A 77 5.83 4.71 6.96
C ALA A 77 5.19 4.67 5.57
N LEU A 78 4.52 5.75 5.13
CA LEU A 78 4.06 5.90 3.74
C LEU A 78 5.22 6.18 2.76
N ARG A 79 6.23 6.94 3.21
CA ARG A 79 7.39 7.35 2.40
C ARG A 79 8.43 6.27 2.24
N ARG A 80 8.51 5.33 3.17
CA ARG A 80 9.27 4.10 2.96
C ARG A 80 8.49 3.29 1.92
N PRO A 81 8.93 3.21 0.65
CA PRO A 81 8.44 2.13 -0.19
C PRO A 81 8.70 0.86 0.60
N GLN A 82 7.70 -0.03 0.67
CA GLN A 82 7.85 -1.37 1.20
C GLN A 82 8.92 -2.10 0.38
N VAL A 83 10.19 -1.86 0.68
CA VAL A 83 11.27 -2.84 0.55
C VAL A 83 11.17 -3.68 1.82
N GLN A 84 10.04 -4.36 1.96
CA GLN A 84 9.87 -5.41 2.94
C GLN A 84 9.98 -6.71 2.15
N GLU A 85 11.19 -7.26 2.20
CA GLU A 85 11.50 -8.62 1.84
C GLU A 85 10.44 -9.57 2.44
N PRO A 86 9.89 -10.52 1.67
CA PRO A 86 9.02 -11.55 2.23
C PRO A 86 9.87 -12.52 3.05
N ALA A 87 9.79 -12.41 4.37
CA ALA A 87 10.25 -13.46 5.26
C ALA A 87 9.31 -14.68 5.13
N GLY A 88 9.67 -15.62 4.25
CA GLY A 88 8.96 -16.89 4.16
C GLY A 88 8.99 -17.59 2.81
N ASN A 89 10.15 -17.70 2.16
CA ASN A 89 10.59 -18.91 1.46
C ASN A 89 11.86 -18.57 0.72
N THR A 90 12.95 -19.31 1.02
CA THR A 90 14.09 -19.62 0.13
C THR A 90 14.51 -18.55 -0.88
N PRO A 91 15.80 -18.17 -0.98
CA PRO A 91 16.31 -17.55 -2.19
C PRO A 91 16.28 -18.61 -3.29
N VAL A 92 15.11 -18.87 -3.85
CA VAL A 92 15.01 -19.32 -5.22
C VAL A 92 15.38 -18.07 -5.96
N VAL A 93 16.69 -17.89 -6.18
CA VAL A 93 17.15 -17.40 -7.47
C VAL A 93 16.39 -18.27 -8.46
N ARG A 94 15.21 -17.79 -8.86
CA ARG A 94 14.41 -18.42 -9.89
C ARG A 94 15.27 -18.19 -11.08
N ASP A 95 16.05 -19.22 -11.40
CA ASP A 95 16.87 -19.28 -12.58
C ASP A 95 15.88 -19.04 -13.72
N GLU A 96 15.80 -17.77 -14.18
CA GLU A 96 14.82 -17.34 -15.17
C GLU A 96 15.00 -18.17 -16.43
N GLN A 97 16.22 -18.68 -16.62
CA GLN A 97 16.62 -19.66 -17.61
C GLN A 97 15.96 -21.03 -17.40
N ALA A 98 15.90 -21.57 -16.17
CA ALA A 98 15.18 -22.82 -15.88
C ALA A 98 13.66 -22.68 -16.07
N LEU A 99 13.10 -21.51 -15.75
CA LEU A 99 11.70 -21.21 -16.03
C LEU A 99 11.44 -21.12 -17.54
N TYR A 100 12.31 -20.43 -18.27
CA TYR A 100 12.26 -20.35 -19.73
C TYR A 100 12.38 -21.74 -20.37
N GLU A 101 13.24 -22.60 -19.83
CA GLU A 101 13.42 -24.00 -20.26
C GLU A 101 12.30 -24.95 -19.82
N SER A 102 11.39 -24.51 -18.96
CA SER A 102 10.17 -25.27 -18.61
C SER A 102 8.97 -24.92 -19.51
N LEU A 103 9.06 -23.81 -20.26
CA LEU A 103 7.99 -23.39 -21.17
C LEU A 103 7.94 -24.27 -22.43
N SER A 104 6.74 -24.41 -22.98
CA SER A 104 6.51 -25.03 -24.28
C SER A 104 7.28 -24.28 -25.38
N GLU A 105 7.67 -24.97 -26.46
CA GLU A 105 8.40 -24.33 -27.58
C GLU A 105 7.62 -23.14 -28.19
N SER A 106 6.30 -23.26 -28.27
CA SER A 106 5.40 -22.18 -28.70
C SER A 106 5.46 -20.95 -27.79
N ASP A 107 5.48 -21.16 -26.47
CA ASP A 107 5.52 -20.09 -25.47
C ASP A 107 6.89 -19.41 -25.47
N ARG A 108 7.96 -20.18 -25.62
CA ARG A 108 9.33 -19.64 -25.80
C ARG A 108 9.46 -18.79 -27.05
N GLN A 109 8.85 -19.21 -28.16
CA GLN A 109 8.82 -18.43 -29.38
C GLN A 109 7.99 -17.16 -29.21
N ALA A 110 6.85 -17.22 -28.52
CA ALA A 110 6.03 -16.04 -28.22
C ALA A 110 6.80 -15.01 -27.39
N LEU A 111 7.51 -15.45 -26.35
CA LEU A 111 8.34 -14.58 -25.52
C LEU A 111 9.50 -13.96 -26.27
N ARG A 112 10.23 -14.72 -27.10
CA ARG A 112 11.30 -14.14 -27.96
C ARG A 112 10.73 -13.08 -28.89
N ARG A 113 9.56 -13.33 -29.48
CA ARG A 113 8.89 -12.37 -30.37
C ARG A 113 8.40 -11.14 -29.62
N GLN A 114 8.01 -11.28 -28.35
CA GLN A 114 7.61 -10.15 -27.51
C GLN A 114 8.83 -9.32 -27.12
N SER A 115 9.90 -9.94 -26.65
CA SER A 115 11.15 -9.25 -26.31
C SER A 115 11.74 -8.50 -27.52
N LEU A 116 11.68 -9.11 -28.72
CA LEU A 116 12.06 -8.43 -29.96
C LEU A 116 11.23 -7.18 -30.25
N LEU A 117 9.92 -7.22 -29.97
CA LEU A 117 9.03 -6.05 -30.15
C LEU A 117 9.33 -4.94 -29.14
N GLU A 118 9.71 -5.29 -27.92
CA GLU A 118 10.07 -4.33 -26.87
C GLU A 118 11.38 -3.58 -27.17
N CYS A 119 12.21 -4.10 -28.06
CA CYS A 119 13.43 -3.43 -28.55
C CYS A 119 13.21 -2.56 -29.79
N LEU A 120 12.00 -2.55 -30.37
CA LEU A 120 11.70 -1.73 -31.54
C LEU A 120 11.31 -0.32 -31.12
N THR A 121 11.65 0.66 -31.95
CA THR A 121 11.09 2.01 -31.81
C THR A 121 9.59 1.99 -32.16
N ASP A 122 8.82 2.97 -31.67
CA ASP A 122 7.36 3.02 -31.88
C ASP A 122 6.94 2.88 -33.36
N ALA A 123 7.73 3.44 -34.28
CA ALA A 123 7.48 3.33 -35.72
C ALA A 123 7.71 1.90 -36.25
N GLU A 124 8.82 1.27 -35.86
CA GLU A 124 9.16 -0.11 -36.24
C GLU A 124 8.17 -1.12 -35.62
N TYR A 125 7.72 -0.87 -34.40
CA TYR A 125 6.70 -1.66 -33.72
C TYR A 125 5.37 -1.64 -34.48
N GLN A 126 4.93 -0.46 -34.93
CA GLN A 126 3.71 -0.33 -35.74
C GLN A 126 3.81 -1.07 -37.07
N GLU A 127 4.94 -0.97 -37.78
CA GLU A 127 5.15 -1.70 -39.04
C GLU A 127 5.15 -3.22 -38.83
N GLU A 128 5.76 -3.69 -37.74
CA GLU A 128 5.82 -5.11 -37.42
C GLU A 128 4.45 -5.68 -37.01
N LEU A 129 3.62 -4.90 -36.30
CA LEU A 129 2.22 -5.26 -36.03
C LEU A 129 1.38 -5.35 -37.32
N ILE A 130 1.54 -4.40 -38.23
CA ILE A 130 0.84 -4.41 -39.53
C ILE A 130 1.26 -5.63 -40.35
N ARG A 131 2.56 -5.97 -40.37
CA ARG A 131 3.08 -7.16 -41.04
C ARG A 131 2.47 -8.44 -40.48
N ARG A 132 2.40 -8.58 -39.14
CA ARG A 132 1.80 -9.74 -38.48
C ARG A 132 0.32 -9.88 -38.78
N PHE A 133 -0.43 -8.79 -38.72
CA PHE A 133 -1.88 -8.80 -38.99
C PHE A 133 -2.19 -9.20 -40.44
N ARG A 134 -1.35 -8.80 -41.39
CA ARG A 134 -1.47 -9.24 -42.80
C ARG A 134 -1.16 -10.73 -42.96
N HIS A 135 -0.16 -11.23 -42.24
CA HIS A 135 0.26 -12.63 -42.32
C HIS A 135 -0.74 -13.61 -41.72
N THR A 136 -1.52 -13.21 -40.70
CA THR A 136 -2.59 -14.03 -40.10
C THR A 136 -3.87 -14.09 -40.92
N ARG A 137 -4.02 -13.25 -41.94
CA ARG A 137 -5.27 -13.08 -42.71
C ARG A 137 -5.20 -13.68 -44.13
N GLY A 138 -4.09 -14.32 -44.48
CA GLY A 138 -3.83 -14.92 -45.80
C GLY A 138 -3.52 -16.41 -45.78
N GLY A 139 -3.90 -17.13 -44.72
CA GLY A 139 -3.78 -18.59 -44.59
C GLY A 139 -5.15 -19.26 -44.52
#